data_AF-A0ABD0VI97-F1
#
_entry.id   AF-A0ABD0VI97-F1
#
_cell.length_a   1.000
_cell.length_b   1.000
_cell.length_c   1.000
_cell.angle_alpha   90.00
_cell.angle_beta   90.00
_cell.angle_gamma   90.00
#
_symmetry.space_group_name_H-M   'P 1'
#
loop_
_entity.id
_entity.type
_entity.pdbx_description
1 polymer ?
#
loop_
_entity_poly.entity_id
_entity_poly.type
_entity_poly.pdbx_seq_one_letter_code
_entity_poly.pdbx_strand_id
1 'polypeptide(L)'
;MAPYGLRWRMLRKLCAVHLFSNKVLNDFQHVRDEEVVRLVRDLAKRERLVDIGEMVNTCVTNAVARMIVGRPLIVEGEEATKFKEMATEITRLAGQFNVGDFLPWIDWLDLQGLNKKMKKSRENFGEFLEKIIVEHKLKAGDQFNGSNHVKDFLSLLIEMNEDVDQVETSINIKALLQDMFIAGTDTTSITVEWILAELIRHPHILARAQQELDSIVGHNRLISEWDLSKFSFLHAIIKENF
;
A
#
# COMPACT_ATOMS: atom_id res chain seq x y z
N MET A 1 2.33 -17.78 5.95
CA MET A 1 3.35 -16.83 6.45
C MET A 1 4.71 -17.52 6.46
N ALA A 2 5.80 -16.80 6.19
CA ALA A 2 7.14 -17.39 6.29
C ALA A 2 7.45 -17.76 7.76
N PRO A 3 8.06 -18.93 8.04
CA PRO A 3 8.42 -19.32 9.39
C PRO A 3 9.48 -18.35 9.95
N TYR A 4 9.46 -18.14 11.27
CA TYR A 4 10.49 -17.34 11.90
C TYR A 4 11.87 -17.96 11.66
N GLY A 5 12.81 -17.17 11.16
CA GLY A 5 14.13 -17.63 10.78
C GLY A 5 14.98 -16.52 10.18
N LEU A 6 16.18 -16.86 9.71
CA LEU A 6 17.12 -15.90 9.12
C LEU A 6 16.49 -15.12 7.96
N ARG A 7 15.80 -15.82 7.05
CA ARG A 7 15.11 -15.21 5.91
C ARG A 7 14.03 -14.21 6.34
N TRP A 8 13.15 -14.60 7.26
CA TRP A 8 12.11 -13.70 7.78
C TRP A 8 12.71 -12.46 8.44
N ARG A 9 13.75 -12.63 9.26
CA ARG A 9 14.44 -11.51 9.94
C ARG A 9 15.11 -10.58 8.94
N MET A 10 15.74 -11.12 7.91
CA MET A 10 16.38 -10.37 6.85
C MET A 10 15.36 -9.53 6.06
N LEU A 11 14.28 -10.14 5.57
CA LEU A 11 13.23 -9.43 4.84
C LEU A 11 12.58 -8.34 5.68
N ARG A 12 12.27 -8.62 6.96
CA ARG A 12 11.74 -7.59 7.88
C ARG A 12 12.71 -6.46 8.13
N LYS A 13 14.00 -6.75 8.33
CA LYS A 13 15.02 -5.73 8.49
C LYS A 13 15.12 -4.86 7.23
N LEU A 14 15.06 -5.47 6.06
CA LEU A 14 15.13 -4.78 4.79
C LEU A 14 13.96 -3.78 4.64
N CYS A 15 12.72 -4.21 4.89
CA CYS A 15 11.56 -3.29 4.90
C CYS A 15 11.70 -2.20 5.96
N ALA A 16 12.08 -2.55 7.18
CA ALA A 16 12.19 -1.58 8.28
C ALA A 16 13.22 -0.48 8.00
N VAL A 17 14.35 -0.83 7.36
CA VAL A 17 15.43 0.11 7.06
C VAL A 17 15.16 0.90 5.77
N HIS A 18 14.74 0.21 4.71
CA HIS A 18 14.74 0.76 3.35
C HIS A 18 13.36 1.20 2.85
N LEU A 19 12.29 0.91 3.58
CA LEU A 19 10.93 1.35 3.23
C LEU A 19 10.26 2.16 4.33
N PHE A 20 10.41 1.74 5.60
CA PHE A 20 9.67 2.30 6.73
C PHE A 20 10.51 3.12 7.72
N SER A 21 11.78 3.39 7.40
CA SER A 21 12.59 4.24 8.28
C SER A 21 12.12 5.68 8.21
N ASN A 22 12.24 6.44 9.30
CA ASN A 22 11.85 7.86 9.34
C ASN A 22 12.51 8.67 8.22
N LYS A 23 13.75 8.35 7.87
CA LYS A 23 14.45 8.99 6.74
C LYS A 23 13.69 8.76 5.43
N VAL A 24 13.41 7.50 5.10
CA VAL A 24 12.69 7.14 3.86
C VAL A 24 11.28 7.73 3.86
N LEU A 25 10.56 7.67 4.99
CA LEU A 25 9.24 8.28 5.09
C LEU A 25 9.27 9.80 4.83
N ASN A 26 10.27 10.51 5.36
CA ASN A 26 10.45 11.93 5.11
C ASN A 26 10.85 12.21 3.65
N ASP A 27 11.76 11.41 3.09
CA ASP A 27 12.21 11.54 1.69
C ASP A 27 11.03 11.38 0.71
N PHE A 28 10.06 10.51 1.05
CA PHE A 28 8.83 10.29 0.28
C PHE A 28 7.61 11.09 0.79
N GLN A 29 7.79 12.07 1.69
CA GLN A 29 6.67 12.91 2.18
C GLN A 29 5.93 13.59 1.01
N HIS A 30 6.68 14.14 0.06
CA HIS A 30 6.13 14.81 -1.11
C HIS A 30 5.19 13.91 -1.95
N VAL A 31 5.48 12.61 -2.03
CA VAL A 31 4.63 11.64 -2.74
C VAL A 31 3.27 11.53 -2.04
N ARG A 32 3.26 11.41 -0.71
CA ARG A 32 2.02 11.30 0.06
C ARG A 32 1.21 12.59 -0.02
N ASP A 33 1.87 13.74 0.10
CA ASP A 33 1.22 15.05 -0.04
C ASP A 33 0.57 15.20 -1.43
N GLU A 34 1.27 14.82 -2.51
CA GLU A 34 0.75 14.89 -3.88
C GLU A 34 -0.49 14.00 -4.10
N GLU A 35 -0.47 12.75 -3.62
CA GLU A 35 -1.61 11.84 -3.78
C GLU A 35 -2.81 12.28 -2.94
N VAL A 36 -2.60 12.77 -1.71
CA VAL A 36 -3.67 13.33 -0.86
C VAL A 36 -4.27 14.58 -1.49
N VAL A 37 -3.43 15.48 -2.03
CA VAL A 37 -3.89 16.67 -2.75
C VAL A 37 -4.70 16.27 -3.99
N ARG A 38 -4.28 15.24 -4.72
CA ARG A 38 -5.03 14.71 -5.87
C ARG A 38 -6.39 14.17 -5.43
N LEU A 39 -6.44 13.36 -4.37
CA LEU A 39 -7.67 12.86 -3.78
C LEU A 39 -8.63 13.99 -3.40
N VAL A 40 -8.16 15.01 -2.67
CA VAL A 40 -8.99 16.15 -2.24
C VAL A 40 -9.49 16.96 -3.42
N ARG A 41 -8.66 17.20 -4.44
CA ARG A 41 -9.08 17.88 -5.69
C ARG A 41 -10.15 17.09 -6.42
N ASP A 42 -10.02 15.78 -6.48
CA ASP A 42 -10.98 14.91 -7.16
C ASP A 42 -12.30 14.81 -6.37
N LEU A 43 -12.25 14.86 -5.04
CA LEU A 43 -13.45 14.99 -4.19
C LEU A 43 -14.14 16.34 -4.40
N ALA A 44 -13.39 17.44 -4.44
CA ALA A 44 -13.94 18.79 -4.59
C ALA A 44 -14.65 19.03 -5.93
N LYS A 45 -14.30 18.26 -6.98
CA LYS A 45 -14.96 18.33 -8.30
C LYS A 45 -16.26 17.53 -8.39
N ARG A 46 -16.59 16.71 -7.38
CA ARG A 46 -17.76 15.83 -7.44
C ARG A 46 -18.95 16.47 -6.73
N GLU A 47 -20.06 16.62 -7.46
CA GLU A 47 -21.31 17.19 -6.96
C GLU A 47 -22.31 16.14 -6.46
N ARG A 48 -21.95 14.84 -6.52
CA ARG A 48 -22.83 13.69 -6.26
C ARG A 48 -22.23 12.74 -5.22
N LEU A 49 -23.02 11.72 -4.85
CA LEU A 49 -22.55 10.60 -4.03
C LEU A 49 -21.23 10.03 -4.55
N VAL A 50 -20.27 9.85 -3.64
CA VAL A 50 -18.93 9.38 -3.93
C VAL A 50 -18.63 8.11 -3.13
N ASP A 51 -17.93 7.17 -3.77
CA ASP A 51 -17.32 6.05 -3.07
C ASP A 51 -15.97 6.52 -2.52
N ILE A 52 -15.95 6.89 -1.24
CA ILE A 52 -14.72 7.37 -0.59
C ILE A 52 -13.73 6.23 -0.40
N GLY A 53 -14.20 5.01 -0.14
CA GLY A 53 -13.36 3.83 0.01
C GLY A 53 -12.50 3.59 -1.23
N GLU A 54 -13.12 3.59 -2.41
CA GLU A 54 -12.40 3.43 -3.69
C GLU A 54 -11.41 4.57 -3.96
N MET A 55 -11.80 5.81 -3.68
CA MET A 55 -10.94 6.98 -3.90
C MET A 55 -9.73 6.97 -2.97
N VAL A 56 -9.92 6.64 -1.69
CA VAL A 56 -8.81 6.51 -0.72
C VAL A 56 -7.93 5.31 -1.08
N ASN A 57 -8.51 4.16 -1.47
CA ASN A 57 -7.73 3.00 -1.92
C ASN A 57 -6.84 3.36 -3.11
N THR A 58 -7.35 4.14 -4.06
CA THR A 58 -6.57 4.65 -5.19
C THR A 58 -5.41 5.56 -4.74
N CYS A 59 -5.67 6.49 -3.83
CA CYS A 59 -4.67 7.37 -3.24
C CYS A 59 -3.55 6.59 -2.53
N VAL A 60 -3.92 5.65 -1.64
CA VAL A 60 -2.96 4.84 -0.87
C VAL A 60 -2.16 3.93 -1.80
N THR A 61 -2.83 3.27 -2.76
CA THR A 61 -2.14 2.40 -3.74
C THR A 61 -1.11 3.17 -4.53
N ASN A 62 -1.43 4.36 -5.01
CA ASN A 62 -0.47 5.17 -5.77
C ASN A 62 0.68 5.66 -4.89
N ALA A 63 0.43 6.06 -3.66
CA ALA A 63 1.47 6.47 -2.72
C ALA A 63 2.45 5.30 -2.45
N VAL A 64 1.90 4.13 -2.12
CA VAL A 64 2.67 2.89 -1.91
C VAL A 64 3.43 2.50 -3.17
N ALA A 65 2.79 2.53 -4.34
CA ALA A 65 3.43 2.20 -5.61
C ALA A 65 4.59 3.12 -5.96
N ARG A 66 4.43 4.43 -5.77
CA ARG A 66 5.50 5.40 -6.03
C ARG A 66 6.69 5.21 -5.10
N MET A 67 6.46 4.82 -3.85
CA MET A 67 7.54 4.48 -2.90
C MET A 67 8.23 3.15 -3.25
N ILE A 68 7.47 2.17 -3.74
CA ILE A 68 7.97 0.82 -3.94
C ILE A 68 8.59 0.61 -5.33
N VAL A 69 7.91 1.03 -6.39
CA VAL A 69 8.29 0.80 -7.80
C VAL A 69 8.50 2.10 -8.58
N GLY A 70 8.56 3.24 -7.89
CA GLY A 70 8.89 4.54 -8.49
C GLY A 70 7.81 5.15 -9.38
N ARG A 71 6.64 4.52 -9.54
CA ARG A 71 5.52 5.04 -10.35
C ARG A 71 4.15 4.68 -9.76
N PRO A 72 3.09 5.47 -10.02
CA PRO A 72 1.72 5.09 -9.65
C PRO A 72 1.24 3.87 -10.45
N LEU A 73 0.36 3.07 -9.85
CA LEU A 73 -0.26 1.89 -10.50
C LEU A 73 -1.71 2.16 -10.96
N ILE A 74 -2.44 3.03 -10.25
CA ILE A 74 -3.83 3.36 -10.53
C ILE A 74 -3.90 4.79 -11.08
N VAL A 75 -3.63 4.93 -12.37
CA VAL A 75 -3.83 6.20 -13.10
C VAL A 75 -5.09 6.08 -13.94
N GLU A 76 -5.00 5.46 -15.12
CA GLU A 76 -6.11 5.09 -16.01
C GLU A 76 -5.63 3.93 -16.91
N GLY A 77 -6.57 3.14 -17.44
CA GLY A 77 -6.28 2.08 -18.41
C GLY A 77 -6.23 0.66 -17.84
N GLU A 78 -5.88 -0.28 -18.70
CA GLU A 78 -5.99 -1.72 -18.45
C GLU A 78 -5.12 -2.22 -17.29
N GLU A 79 -3.95 -1.60 -17.06
CA GLU A 79 -3.03 -1.99 -15.99
C GLU A 79 -3.63 -1.74 -14.60
N ALA A 80 -4.29 -0.59 -14.41
CA ALA A 80 -4.94 -0.22 -13.16
C ALA A 80 -6.10 -1.18 -12.83
N THR A 81 -6.91 -1.51 -13.85
CA THR A 81 -8.01 -2.46 -13.71
C THR A 81 -7.50 -3.85 -13.33
N LYS A 82 -6.47 -4.35 -14.04
CA LYS A 82 -5.85 -5.65 -13.73
C LYS A 82 -5.31 -5.69 -12.30
N PHE A 83 -4.62 -4.65 -11.86
CA PHE A 83 -4.11 -4.57 -10.48
C PHE A 83 -5.24 -4.68 -9.46
N LYS A 84 -6.31 -3.87 -9.62
CA LYS A 84 -7.48 -3.88 -8.73
C LYS A 84 -8.15 -5.26 -8.69
N GLU A 85 -8.35 -5.89 -9.85
CA GLU A 85 -8.96 -7.22 -9.96
C GLU A 85 -8.13 -8.30 -9.23
N MET A 86 -6.81 -8.29 -9.45
CA MET A 86 -5.93 -9.26 -8.80
C MET A 86 -5.85 -9.05 -7.29
N ALA A 87 -5.73 -7.80 -6.83
CA ALA A 87 -5.72 -7.47 -5.40
C ALA A 87 -7.04 -7.91 -4.72
N THR A 88 -8.18 -7.57 -5.33
CA THR A 88 -9.50 -7.96 -4.84
C THR A 88 -9.65 -9.47 -4.75
N GLU A 89 -9.20 -10.22 -5.75
CA GLU A 89 -9.29 -11.68 -5.75
C GLU A 89 -8.41 -12.29 -4.64
N ILE A 90 -7.20 -11.78 -4.41
CA ILE A 90 -6.34 -12.27 -3.33
C ILE A 90 -6.98 -11.99 -1.96
N THR A 91 -7.46 -10.77 -1.72
CA THR A 91 -8.12 -10.40 -0.46
C THR A 91 -9.38 -11.25 -0.24
N ARG A 92 -10.19 -11.46 -1.29
CA ARG A 92 -11.40 -12.30 -1.24
C ARG A 92 -11.09 -13.76 -0.93
N LEU A 93 -10.02 -14.32 -1.51
CA LEU A 93 -9.60 -15.69 -1.25
C LEU A 93 -8.99 -15.84 0.15
N ALA A 94 -8.22 -14.85 0.61
CA ALA A 94 -7.61 -14.85 1.94
C ALA A 94 -8.65 -14.71 3.07
N GLY A 95 -9.76 -14.01 2.82
CA GLY A 95 -10.86 -13.86 3.78
C GLY A 95 -11.85 -15.03 3.81
N GLN A 96 -11.73 -16.01 2.90
CA GLN A 96 -12.62 -17.17 2.89
C GLN A 96 -12.22 -18.20 3.93
N PHE A 97 -13.23 -18.74 4.62
CA PHE A 97 -13.05 -19.88 5.51
C PHE A 97 -12.53 -21.10 4.72
N ASN A 98 -11.39 -21.65 5.11
CA ASN A 98 -10.81 -22.85 4.54
C ASN A 98 -10.84 -24.01 5.55
N VAL A 99 -11.57 -25.08 5.25
CA VAL A 99 -11.68 -26.29 6.09
C VAL A 99 -10.30 -26.91 6.38
N GLY A 100 -9.39 -26.87 5.41
CA GLY A 100 -8.03 -27.42 5.55
C GLY A 100 -7.22 -26.76 6.68
N ASP A 101 -7.46 -25.47 6.94
CA ASP A 101 -6.78 -24.72 8.00
C ASP A 101 -7.20 -25.16 9.40
N PHE A 102 -8.43 -25.69 9.56
CA PHE A 102 -8.97 -26.14 10.85
C PHE A 102 -8.85 -27.65 11.04
N LEU A 103 -8.81 -28.42 9.94
CA LEU A 103 -8.73 -29.88 9.95
C LEU A 103 -7.52 -30.32 9.11
N PRO A 104 -6.28 -30.23 9.64
CA PRO A 104 -5.06 -30.42 8.86
C PRO A 104 -4.94 -31.79 8.18
N TRP A 105 -5.60 -32.84 8.70
CA TRP A 105 -5.58 -34.19 8.12
C TRP A 105 -6.37 -34.31 6.79
N ILE A 106 -7.17 -33.30 6.43
CA ILE A 106 -7.86 -33.23 5.12
C ILE A 106 -7.41 -32.04 4.26
N ASP A 107 -6.41 -31.26 4.67
CA ASP A 107 -5.93 -30.09 3.92
C ASP A 107 -5.52 -30.44 2.48
N TRP A 108 -4.88 -31.59 2.29
CA TRP A 108 -4.43 -32.09 0.99
C TRP A 108 -5.57 -32.30 -0.04
N LEU A 109 -6.81 -32.45 0.42
CA LEU A 109 -7.97 -32.62 -0.46
C LEU A 109 -8.39 -31.32 -1.13
N ASP A 110 -8.03 -30.15 -0.57
CA ASP A 110 -8.46 -28.82 -1.03
C ASP A 110 -9.97 -28.80 -1.38
N LEU A 111 -10.82 -29.23 -0.43
CA LEU A 111 -12.25 -29.49 -0.67
C LEU A 111 -13.02 -28.30 -1.27
N GLN A 112 -12.56 -27.07 -0.99
CA GLN A 112 -13.14 -25.82 -1.48
C GLN A 112 -12.42 -25.26 -2.72
N GLY A 113 -11.32 -25.89 -3.14
CA GLY A 113 -10.45 -25.43 -4.21
C GLY A 113 -9.74 -24.10 -3.91
N LEU A 114 -9.68 -23.70 -2.63
CA LEU A 114 -9.13 -22.41 -2.22
C LEU A 114 -7.62 -22.36 -2.39
N ASN A 115 -6.91 -23.44 -2.06
CA ASN A 115 -5.47 -23.51 -2.24
C ASN A 115 -5.10 -23.41 -3.73
N LYS A 116 -5.83 -24.11 -4.60
CA LYS A 116 -5.65 -24.03 -6.06
C LYS A 116 -5.97 -22.63 -6.61
N LYS A 117 -7.06 -22.00 -6.18
CA LYS A 117 -7.42 -20.63 -6.59
C LYS A 117 -6.39 -19.61 -6.13
N MET A 118 -5.95 -19.70 -4.88
CA MET A 118 -4.92 -18.83 -4.29
C MET A 118 -3.60 -18.98 -5.05
N LYS A 119 -3.19 -20.20 -5.39
CA LYS A 119 -1.98 -20.44 -6.20
C LYS A 119 -2.08 -19.74 -7.56
N LYS A 120 -3.20 -19.92 -8.29
CA LYS A 120 -3.42 -19.26 -9.58
C LYS A 120 -3.42 -17.73 -9.46
N SER A 121 -4.05 -17.20 -8.42
CA SER A 121 -4.09 -15.75 -8.18
C SER A 121 -2.68 -15.18 -7.90
N ARG A 122 -1.86 -15.89 -7.11
CA ARG A 122 -0.45 -15.54 -6.89
C ARG A 122 0.40 -15.64 -8.15
N GLU A 123 0.16 -16.63 -9.01
CA GLU A 123 0.85 -16.75 -10.30
C GLU A 123 0.55 -15.53 -11.19
N ASN A 124 -0.72 -15.17 -11.35
CA ASN A 124 -1.13 -13.98 -12.11
C ASN A 124 -0.52 -12.69 -11.56
N PHE A 125 -0.54 -12.50 -10.23
CA PHE A 125 0.08 -11.33 -9.59
C PHE A 125 1.61 -11.33 -9.78
N GLY A 126 2.23 -12.51 -9.73
CA GLY A 126 3.65 -12.70 -9.98
C GLY A 126 4.06 -12.34 -11.41
N GLU A 127 3.25 -12.68 -12.42
CA GLU A 127 3.47 -12.28 -13.82
C GLU A 127 3.35 -10.76 -13.99
N PHE A 128 2.36 -10.15 -13.33
CA PHE A 128 2.20 -8.70 -13.31
C PHE A 128 3.41 -7.99 -12.69
N LEU A 129 3.89 -8.46 -11.54
CA LEU A 129 5.09 -7.90 -10.91
C LEU A 129 6.35 -8.14 -11.73
N GLU A 130 6.47 -9.28 -12.41
CA GLU A 130 7.60 -9.55 -13.31
C GLU A 130 7.66 -8.49 -14.41
N LYS A 131 6.52 -8.15 -15.03
CA LYS A 131 6.45 -7.08 -16.02
C LYS A 131 6.94 -5.75 -15.45
N ILE A 132 6.51 -5.38 -14.24
CA ILE A 132 6.96 -4.16 -13.56
C ILE A 132 8.48 -4.19 -13.31
N ILE A 133 9.02 -5.31 -12.84
CA ILE A 133 10.45 -5.46 -12.56
C ILE A 133 11.27 -5.31 -13.86
N VAL A 134 10.83 -5.91 -14.96
CA VAL A 134 11.48 -5.79 -16.27
C VAL A 134 11.45 -4.35 -16.77
N GLU A 135 10.28 -3.70 -16.73
CA GLU A 135 10.15 -2.29 -17.11
C GLU A 135 11.04 -1.36 -16.26
N HIS A 136 11.14 -1.65 -14.96
CA HIS A 136 11.95 -0.88 -14.02
C HIS A 136 13.45 -1.00 -14.35
N LYS A 137 13.93 -2.22 -14.62
CA LYS A 137 15.32 -2.47 -15.02
C LYS A 137 15.69 -1.79 -16.34
N LEU A 138 14.78 -1.78 -17.32
CA LEU A 138 14.99 -1.10 -18.60
C LEU A 138 15.16 0.41 -18.40
N LYS A 139 14.32 1.02 -17.57
CA LYS A 139 14.40 2.46 -17.25
C LYS A 139 15.66 2.83 -16.47
N ALA A 140 16.12 1.94 -15.57
CA ALA A 140 17.35 2.14 -14.81
C ALA A 140 18.60 2.12 -15.72
N GLY A 141 18.60 1.30 -16.78
CA GLY A 141 19.67 1.27 -17.79
C GLY A 141 19.81 2.56 -18.60
N ASP A 142 18.70 3.29 -18.81
CA ASP A 142 18.68 4.54 -19.59
C ASP A 142 18.98 5.80 -18.74
N GLN A 143 18.98 5.71 -17.40
CA GLN A 143 19.15 6.85 -16.49
C GLN A 143 20.54 6.93 -15.83
N PHE A 144 21.59 6.49 -16.51
CA PHE A 144 22.97 6.84 -16.16
C PHE A 144 23.26 8.32 -16.47
N ASN A 145 22.64 9.26 -15.75
CA ASN A 145 23.12 10.63 -15.58
C ASN A 145 22.38 11.38 -14.46
N GLY A 146 22.98 11.40 -13.27
CA GLY A 146 23.10 12.62 -12.47
C GLY A 146 21.86 13.21 -11.77
N SER A 147 20.76 12.48 -11.60
CA SER A 147 19.66 12.99 -10.76
C SER A 147 19.80 12.50 -9.31
N ASN A 148 19.77 13.44 -8.36
CA ASN A 148 19.83 13.22 -6.91
C ASN A 148 18.50 12.62 -6.38
N HIS A 149 17.83 11.78 -7.17
CA HIS A 149 16.51 11.24 -6.85
C HIS A 149 16.61 10.15 -5.79
N VAL A 150 15.68 10.19 -4.84
CA VAL A 150 15.50 9.17 -3.81
C VAL A 150 15.21 7.84 -4.51
N LYS A 151 16.05 6.83 -4.27
CA LYS A 151 15.84 5.48 -4.84
C LYS A 151 14.57 4.87 -4.24
N ASP A 152 13.71 4.33 -5.12
CA ASP A 152 12.57 3.51 -4.71
C ASP A 152 13.04 2.15 -4.17
N PHE A 153 12.12 1.47 -3.49
CA PHE A 153 12.41 0.20 -2.83
C PHE A 153 12.86 -0.91 -3.80
N LEU A 154 12.27 -0.98 -4.99
CA LEU A 154 12.60 -1.97 -6.01
C LEU A 154 14.01 -1.75 -6.56
N SER A 155 14.41 -0.50 -6.78
CA SER A 155 15.80 -0.16 -7.14
C SER A 155 16.80 -0.70 -6.10
N LEU A 156 16.52 -0.49 -4.81
CA LEU A 156 17.37 -1.00 -3.72
C LEU A 156 17.40 -2.54 -3.69
N LEU A 157 16.25 -3.19 -3.91
CA LEU A 157 16.15 -4.65 -3.97
C LEU A 157 16.92 -5.25 -5.14
N ILE A 158 16.90 -4.59 -6.31
CA ILE A 158 17.65 -5.03 -7.49
C ILE A 158 19.15 -4.88 -7.27
N GLU A 159 19.61 -3.75 -6.73
CA GLU A 159 21.03 -3.51 -6.44
C GLU A 159 21.59 -4.54 -5.45
N MET A 160 20.83 -4.86 -4.40
CA MET A 160 21.23 -5.90 -3.42
C MET A 160 21.25 -7.32 -4.02
N ASN A 161 20.58 -7.54 -5.16
CA ASN A 161 20.47 -8.84 -5.80
C ASN A 161 21.60 -9.12 -6.80
N GLU A 162 22.42 -8.13 -7.17
CA GLU A 162 23.57 -8.37 -8.06
C GLU A 162 24.66 -9.24 -7.40
N ASP A 163 24.63 -9.36 -6.07
CA ASP A 163 25.63 -10.08 -5.26
C ASP A 163 25.21 -11.50 -4.80
N VAL A 164 24.00 -12.00 -5.16
CA VAL A 164 23.41 -13.25 -4.61
C VAL A 164 22.72 -14.11 -5.68
N ASP A 165 22.48 -15.40 -5.37
CA ASP A 165 21.79 -16.37 -6.24
C ASP A 165 20.45 -15.82 -6.78
N GLN A 166 20.35 -15.72 -8.11
CA GLN A 166 19.40 -14.81 -8.77
C GLN A 166 17.94 -15.31 -8.77
N VAL A 167 17.72 -16.63 -8.74
CA VAL A 167 16.39 -17.24 -8.89
C VAL A 167 15.57 -17.18 -7.60
N GLU A 168 16.15 -17.61 -6.47
CA GLU A 168 15.45 -17.54 -5.16
C GLU A 168 15.17 -16.09 -4.77
N THR A 169 16.09 -15.19 -5.10
CA THR A 169 15.95 -13.77 -4.78
C THR A 169 14.89 -13.07 -5.64
N SER A 170 14.74 -13.43 -6.92
CA SER A 170 13.62 -12.93 -7.75
C SER A 170 12.24 -13.33 -7.21
N ILE A 171 12.10 -14.59 -6.77
CA ILE A 171 10.86 -15.07 -6.12
C ILE A 171 10.60 -14.28 -4.82
N ASN A 172 11.66 -14.00 -4.05
CA ASN A 172 11.56 -13.20 -2.82
C ASN A 172 11.12 -11.76 -3.07
N ILE A 173 11.67 -11.11 -4.10
CA ILE A 173 11.29 -9.74 -4.47
C ILE A 173 9.80 -9.69 -4.83
N LYS A 174 9.33 -10.57 -5.73
CA LYS A 174 7.92 -10.56 -6.13
C LYS A 174 6.97 -10.84 -4.97
N ALA A 175 7.28 -11.83 -4.12
CA ALA A 175 6.47 -12.10 -2.94
C ALA A 175 6.45 -10.90 -1.97
N LEU A 176 7.59 -10.24 -1.79
CA LEU A 176 7.69 -9.08 -0.92
C LEU A 176 6.89 -7.88 -1.46
N LEU A 177 7.02 -7.58 -2.75
CA LEU A 177 6.25 -6.51 -3.41
C LEU A 177 4.75 -6.77 -3.27
N GLN A 178 4.31 -8.01 -3.53
CA GLN A 178 2.92 -8.41 -3.37
C GLN A 178 2.42 -8.16 -1.94
N ASP A 179 3.16 -8.61 -0.93
CA ASP A 179 2.81 -8.42 0.47
C ASP A 179 2.68 -6.93 0.83
N MET A 180 3.59 -6.07 0.34
CA MET A 180 3.53 -4.63 0.61
C MET A 180 2.33 -3.94 -0.05
N PHE A 181 2.01 -4.31 -1.29
CA PHE A 181 0.83 -3.77 -1.97
C PHE A 181 -0.45 -4.17 -1.24
N ILE A 182 -0.66 -5.47 -1.03
CA ILE A 182 -1.93 -5.96 -0.48
C ILE A 182 -2.12 -5.51 0.98
N ALA A 183 -1.09 -5.64 1.81
CA ALA A 183 -1.20 -5.31 3.23
C ALA A 183 -1.30 -3.79 3.47
N GLY A 184 -0.67 -2.96 2.63
CA GLY A 184 -0.61 -1.52 2.79
C GLY A 184 -1.83 -0.76 2.28
N THR A 185 -2.51 -1.26 1.24
CA THR A 185 -3.60 -0.53 0.57
C THR A 185 -4.93 -0.73 1.25
N ASP A 186 -5.39 -1.98 1.37
CA ASP A 186 -6.76 -2.28 1.78
C ASP A 186 -6.99 -1.90 3.25
N THR A 187 -6.03 -2.20 4.11
CA THR A 187 -6.10 -1.90 5.55
C THR A 187 -6.24 -0.39 5.80
N THR A 188 -5.42 0.42 5.13
CA THR A 188 -5.44 1.87 5.26
C THR A 188 -6.73 2.46 4.68
N SER A 189 -7.17 2.01 3.50
CA SER A 189 -8.41 2.54 2.90
C SER A 189 -9.65 2.21 3.72
N ILE A 190 -9.75 0.97 4.21
CA ILE A 190 -10.85 0.54 5.08
C ILE A 190 -10.83 1.34 6.40
N THR A 191 -9.65 1.57 6.98
CA THR A 191 -9.53 2.37 8.22
C THR A 191 -10.07 3.79 8.03
N VAL A 192 -9.67 4.47 6.95
CA VAL A 192 -10.16 5.83 6.65
C VAL A 192 -11.65 5.83 6.35
N GLU A 193 -12.15 4.85 5.62
CA GLU A 193 -13.59 4.69 5.34
C GLU A 193 -14.40 4.57 6.63
N TRP A 194 -13.97 3.72 7.57
CA TRP A 194 -14.62 3.58 8.88
C TRP A 194 -14.55 4.84 9.72
N ILE A 195 -13.39 5.50 9.78
CA ILE A 195 -13.25 6.78 10.49
C ILE A 195 -14.24 7.81 9.93
N LEU A 196 -14.35 7.94 8.61
CA LEU A 196 -15.30 8.88 8.01
C LEU A 196 -16.76 8.49 8.24
N ALA A 197 -17.08 7.20 8.17
CA ALA A 197 -18.41 6.69 8.48
C ALA A 197 -18.81 7.03 9.94
N GLU A 198 -17.90 6.81 10.90
CA GLU A 198 -18.14 7.12 12.31
C GLU A 198 -18.23 8.62 12.59
N LEU A 199 -17.40 9.44 11.93
CA LEU A 199 -17.48 10.90 12.04
C LEU A 199 -18.81 11.46 11.50
N ILE A 200 -19.31 10.93 10.39
CA ILE A 200 -20.62 11.31 9.83
C ILE A 200 -21.75 10.91 10.78
N ARG A 201 -21.64 9.76 11.44
CA ARG A 201 -22.62 9.28 12.44
C ARG A 201 -22.58 10.09 13.74
N HIS A 202 -21.45 10.74 14.05
CA HIS A 202 -21.26 11.54 15.27
C HIS A 202 -20.88 13.01 14.95
N PRO A 203 -21.84 13.84 14.52
CA PRO A 203 -21.56 15.21 14.06
C PRO A 203 -20.85 16.11 15.09
N HIS A 204 -21.06 15.88 16.38
CA HIS A 204 -20.40 16.62 17.45
C HIS A 204 -18.90 16.30 17.54
N ILE A 205 -18.49 15.05 17.25
CA ILE A 205 -17.09 14.64 17.16
C ILE A 205 -16.47 15.24 15.91
N LEU A 206 -17.16 15.17 14.76
CA LEU A 206 -16.72 15.80 13.52
C LEU A 206 -16.50 17.32 13.68
N ALA A 207 -17.44 18.03 14.27
CA ALA A 207 -17.32 19.47 14.52
C ALA A 207 -16.12 19.78 15.42
N ARG A 208 -15.85 18.96 16.44
CA ARG A 208 -14.68 19.12 17.31
C ARG A 208 -13.36 18.86 16.56
N ALA A 209 -13.33 17.86 15.67
CA ALA A 209 -12.16 17.60 14.82
C ALA A 209 -11.88 18.76 13.86
N GLN A 210 -12.93 19.34 13.27
CA GLN A 210 -12.82 20.54 12.43
C GLN A 210 -12.32 21.76 13.22
N GLN A 211 -12.81 21.95 14.45
CA GLN A 211 -12.30 23.02 15.33
C GLN A 211 -10.81 22.84 15.67
N GLU A 212 -10.35 21.61 15.90
CA GLU A 212 -8.92 21.34 16.12
C GLU A 212 -8.10 21.68 14.86
N LEU A 213 -8.59 21.31 13.67
CA LEU A 213 -8.00 21.68 12.37
C LEU A 213 -7.90 23.20 12.19
N ASP A 214 -8.99 23.92 12.41
CA ASP A 214 -9.05 25.38 12.24
C ASP A 214 -8.14 26.10 13.24
N SER A 215 -8.04 25.59 14.47
CA SER A 215 -7.17 26.17 15.50
C SER A 215 -5.67 25.98 15.23
N ILE A 216 -5.27 24.85 14.64
CA ILE A 216 -3.85 24.51 14.48
C ILE A 216 -3.30 24.97 13.12
N VAL A 217 -4.08 24.81 12.06
CA VAL A 217 -3.66 25.07 10.68
C VAL A 217 -4.30 26.34 10.13
N GLY A 218 -5.55 26.61 10.49
CA GLY A 218 -6.36 27.67 9.91
C GLY A 218 -6.72 27.40 8.44
N HIS A 219 -7.13 28.45 7.72
CA HIS A 219 -7.67 28.33 6.35
C HIS A 219 -6.70 28.77 5.24
N ASN A 220 -5.48 29.18 5.58
CA ASN A 220 -4.55 29.80 4.63
C ASN A 220 -3.59 28.81 3.95
N ARG A 221 -3.58 27.54 4.38
CA ARG A 221 -2.69 26.50 3.86
C ARG A 221 -3.29 25.11 4.06
N LEU A 222 -2.73 24.12 3.34
CA LEU A 222 -3.02 22.72 3.58
C LEU A 222 -2.30 22.19 4.84
N ILE A 223 -2.84 21.10 5.38
CA ILE A 223 -2.23 20.33 6.47
C ILE A 223 -0.90 19.76 5.98
N SER A 224 0.11 19.77 6.84
CA SER A 224 1.39 19.11 6.60
C SER A 224 1.64 18.03 7.65
N GLU A 225 2.41 16.98 7.31
CA GLU A 225 2.73 15.92 8.27
C GLU A 225 3.45 16.43 9.53
N TRP A 226 4.16 17.55 9.44
CA TRP A 226 4.79 18.20 10.59
C TRP A 226 3.78 18.70 11.63
N ASP A 227 2.54 18.99 11.22
CA ASP A 227 1.47 19.39 12.12
C ASP A 227 0.85 18.21 12.88
N LEU A 228 1.07 16.95 12.43
CA LEU A 228 0.49 15.75 13.04
C LEU A 228 0.74 15.71 14.55
N SER A 229 1.96 16.04 14.98
CA SER A 229 2.34 16.10 16.40
C SER A 229 1.46 17.01 17.28
N LYS A 230 0.76 17.98 16.68
CA LYS A 230 -0.10 18.94 17.37
C LYS A 230 -1.55 18.47 17.49
N PHE A 231 -1.99 17.50 16.68
CA PHE A 231 -3.38 17.06 16.60
C PHE A 231 -3.73 16.01 17.65
N SER A 232 -3.95 16.43 18.89
CA SER A 232 -4.27 15.53 20.00
C SER A 232 -5.59 14.76 19.81
N PHE A 233 -6.63 15.43 19.31
CA PHE A 233 -7.97 14.87 19.19
C PHE A 233 -8.10 14.01 17.93
N LEU A 234 -7.50 14.43 16.80
CA LEU A 234 -7.40 13.56 15.62
C LEU A 234 -6.68 12.24 15.94
N HIS A 235 -5.60 12.27 16.72
CA HIS A 235 -4.93 11.06 17.18
C HIS A 235 -5.83 10.19 18.06
N ALA A 236 -6.69 10.78 18.89
CA ALA A 236 -7.66 10.03 19.68
C ALA A 236 -8.71 9.35 18.79
N ILE A 237 -9.23 10.04 17.77
CA ILE A 237 -10.17 9.46 16.79
C ILE A 237 -9.53 8.26 16.07
N ILE A 238 -8.29 8.42 15.59
CA ILE A 238 -7.57 7.34 14.91
C ILE A 238 -7.40 6.15 15.86
N LYS A 239 -7.02 6.38 17.12
CA LYS A 239 -6.83 5.32 18.12
C LYS A 239 -8.12 4.60 18.52
N GLU A 240 -9.25 5.30 18.62
CA GLU A 240 -10.54 4.69 18.97
C GLU A 240 -11.03 3.70 17.91
N ASN A 241 -10.61 3.90 16.65
CA ASN A 241 -10.96 3.00 15.54
C ASN A 241 -10.13 1.70 15.51
N PHE A 242 -9.05 1.61 16.30
CA PHE A 242 -8.17 0.43 16.39
C PHE A 242 -8.39 -0.35 17.69
#